data_AF-A0A135V144-F1
#
_entry.id   AF-A0A135V144-F1
#
_cell.length_a   1.000
_cell.length_b   1.000
_cell.length_c   1.000
_cell.angle_alpha   90.00
_cell.angle_beta   90.00
_cell.angle_gamma   90.00
#
_symmetry.space_group_name_H-M   'P 1'
#
loop_
_entity.id
_entity.type
_entity.pdbx_description
1 polymer ?
#
loop_
_entity_poly.entity_id
_entity_poly.type
_entity_poly.pdbx_seq_one_letter_code
_entity_poly.pdbx_strand_id
1 'polypeptide(L)'
;MESFPLQSVTRPQLRRLGEALWDWTPCVDDENIRSTPAFPPDEVQSLRSHDDQHNLIVLIKSNTEIQRVQLTTEYFTGRHVGRNTVPEDEKLAFNLAIKAMLMISCSHEEPAGEIDPCVWRKNQTARELVSIAFARGHPSLDEPNDDLSNIKPALKATRLRKVARLSFKGTDDLRHHLRMDSNTGVVEIFHHTAFLKECLKASKAAKVEPILPRQLALETLDSIQNVLFHPDEDSRDLLRSLVSKAAFDPDCLVLGDRPYFREEDKVPLLALSTHGLT
;
A
#
# COMPACT_ATOMS: atom_id res chain seq x y z
N MET A 1 -6.87 7.34 -27.06
CA MET A 1 -5.84 7.55 -26.02
C MET A 1 -6.57 8.11 -24.82
N GLU A 2 -6.84 7.24 -23.87
CA GLU A 2 -7.60 7.50 -22.65
C GLU A 2 -6.83 8.48 -21.77
N SER A 3 -7.44 9.61 -21.41
CA SER A 3 -6.86 10.51 -20.41
C SER A 3 -7.37 10.12 -19.03
N PHE A 4 -6.41 9.85 -18.15
CA PHE A 4 -6.57 9.44 -16.76
C PHE A 4 -7.45 10.39 -15.91
N PRO A 5 -8.05 9.88 -14.81
CA PRO A 5 -8.95 10.61 -13.89
C PRO A 5 -8.27 11.68 -13.03
N LEU A 6 -7.19 12.30 -13.51
CA LEU A 6 -6.38 13.27 -12.77
C LEU A 6 -6.54 14.72 -13.26
N GLN A 7 -7.41 14.98 -14.24
CA GLN A 7 -7.54 16.31 -14.88
C GLN A 7 -8.37 17.34 -14.09
N SER A 8 -9.06 16.94 -13.02
CA SER A 8 -9.87 17.84 -12.17
C SER A 8 -9.24 18.14 -10.82
N VAL A 9 -8.03 17.65 -10.58
CA VAL A 9 -7.41 17.70 -9.27
C VAL A 9 -6.77 19.06 -9.07
N THR A 10 -7.37 19.89 -8.20
CA THR A 10 -6.75 21.15 -7.82
C THR A 10 -5.60 20.89 -6.85
N ARG A 11 -4.54 21.70 -6.93
CA ARG A 11 -3.41 21.61 -5.98
C ARG A 11 -3.83 21.66 -4.50
N PRO A 12 -4.83 22.47 -4.09
CA PRO A 12 -5.35 22.42 -2.72
C PRO A 12 -5.99 21.07 -2.36
N GLN A 13 -6.68 20.40 -3.30
CA GLN A 13 -7.26 19.07 -3.06
C GLN A 13 -6.19 17.99 -2.95
N LEU A 14 -5.16 18.04 -3.82
CA LEU A 14 -3.98 17.18 -3.70
C LEU A 14 -3.22 17.40 -2.40
N ARG A 15 -3.13 18.67 -1.96
CA ARG A 15 -2.51 19.04 -0.68
C ARG A 15 -3.30 18.47 0.50
N ARG A 16 -4.62 18.68 0.54
CA ARG A 16 -5.48 18.10 1.60
C ARG A 16 -5.42 16.58 1.62
N LEU A 17 -5.41 15.95 0.44
CA LEU A 17 -5.25 14.50 0.34
C LEU A 17 -3.89 14.04 0.87
N GLY A 18 -2.82 14.79 0.55
CA GLY A 18 -1.47 14.53 1.05
C GLY A 18 -1.33 14.75 2.56
N GLU A 19 -1.92 15.81 3.09
CA GLU A 19 -2.01 16.09 4.53
C GLU A 19 -2.74 14.96 5.26
N ALA A 20 -3.84 14.46 4.73
CA ALA A 20 -4.63 13.43 5.40
C ALA A 20 -4.03 12.01 5.32
N LEU A 21 -3.38 11.71 4.20
CA LEU A 21 -2.73 10.43 3.99
C LEU A 21 -1.39 10.35 4.73
N TRP A 22 -0.63 11.46 4.80
CA TRP A 22 0.79 11.45 5.23
C TRP A 22 1.24 12.64 6.12
N ASP A 23 0.34 13.46 6.66
CA ASP A 23 0.66 14.65 7.47
C ASP A 23 1.66 15.62 6.80
N TRP A 24 1.62 15.69 5.46
CA TRP A 24 2.60 16.38 4.62
C TRP A 24 2.28 17.88 4.39
N THR A 25 3.27 18.77 4.54
CA THR A 25 3.19 20.19 4.12
C THR A 25 4.11 20.47 2.90
N PRO A 26 3.57 20.82 1.71
CA PRO A 26 4.40 21.00 0.51
C PRO A 26 4.91 22.44 0.32
N CYS A 27 6.12 22.59 -0.27
CA CYS A 27 6.67 23.86 -0.78
C CYS A 27 5.99 24.31 -2.10
N VAL A 28 5.98 25.63 -2.38
CA VAL A 28 5.17 26.28 -3.44
C VAL A 28 5.90 26.36 -4.80
N ASP A 29 5.26 25.91 -5.91
CA ASP A 29 4.97 26.69 -7.16
C ASP A 29 4.70 25.88 -8.48
N ASP A 30 3.91 26.54 -9.35
CA ASP A 30 3.53 26.49 -10.80
C ASP A 30 2.76 25.41 -11.64
N GLU A 31 1.71 25.94 -12.30
CA GLU A 31 0.57 25.41 -13.10
C GLU A 31 0.96 24.76 -14.46
N ASN A 32 0.15 24.01 -15.24
CA ASN A 32 -1.21 24.25 -15.79
C ASN A 32 -1.60 23.03 -16.70
N ILE A 33 -2.90 22.74 -16.97
CA ILE A 33 -3.52 22.20 -18.24
C ILE A 33 -4.99 21.75 -18.02
N ARG A 34 -5.85 22.03 -19.02
CA ARG A 34 -7.34 21.98 -19.10
C ARG A 34 -7.95 20.63 -19.54
N SER A 35 -9.27 20.46 -19.31
CA SER A 35 -10.07 19.20 -19.30
C SER A 35 -11.34 19.18 -20.19
N THR A 36 -11.94 17.96 -20.37
CA THR A 36 -13.38 17.53 -20.58
C THR A 36 -13.78 16.79 -21.90
N PRO A 37 -14.91 16.00 -21.96
CA PRO A 37 -15.49 15.03 -20.98
C PRO A 37 -16.07 13.70 -21.58
N ALA A 38 -16.30 12.67 -20.74
CA ALA A 38 -17.44 11.71 -20.81
C ALA A 38 -17.53 10.82 -19.54
N PHE A 39 -18.36 11.20 -18.56
CA PHE A 39 -18.70 10.42 -17.34
C PHE A 39 -20.22 10.34 -17.17
N PRO A 40 -20.75 9.34 -16.44
CA PRO A 40 -22.16 9.31 -16.06
C PRO A 40 -22.53 10.57 -15.25
N PRO A 41 -23.80 11.01 -15.30
CA PRO A 41 -24.22 12.27 -14.70
C PRO A 41 -23.87 12.33 -13.20
N ASP A 42 -23.34 13.47 -12.75
CA ASP A 42 -22.89 13.78 -11.37
C ASP A 42 -23.94 13.52 -10.27
N GLU A 43 -25.17 13.19 -10.66
CA GLU A 43 -26.32 12.96 -9.80
C GLU A 43 -26.31 11.60 -9.08
N VAL A 44 -25.47 10.65 -9.49
CA VAL A 44 -25.52 9.25 -9.03
C VAL A 44 -24.24 8.79 -8.32
N GLN A 45 -23.18 9.62 -8.27
CA GLN A 45 -21.88 9.25 -7.70
C GLN A 45 -21.84 9.39 -6.17
N SER A 46 -21.28 8.39 -5.51
CA SER A 46 -21.02 8.31 -4.07
C SER A 46 -19.86 9.19 -3.63
N LEU A 47 -18.82 9.31 -4.47
CA LEU A 47 -17.75 10.29 -4.30
C LEU A 47 -17.99 11.47 -5.25
N ARG A 48 -18.26 12.66 -4.69
CA ARG A 48 -18.52 13.87 -5.50
C ARG A 48 -17.30 14.78 -5.57
N SER A 49 -16.35 14.54 -4.67
CA SER A 49 -15.17 15.38 -4.49
C SER A 49 -14.05 14.60 -3.81
N HIS A 50 -12.83 15.15 -3.90
CA HIS A 50 -11.72 14.67 -3.07
C HIS A 50 -11.97 14.88 -1.57
N ASP A 51 -12.76 15.90 -1.19
CA ASP A 51 -13.15 16.08 0.20
C ASP A 51 -13.98 14.89 0.69
N ASP A 52 -14.80 14.26 -0.17
CA ASP A 52 -15.52 13.04 0.21
C ASP A 52 -14.57 11.87 0.44
N GLN A 53 -13.61 11.67 -0.46
CA GLN A 53 -12.59 10.63 -0.30
C GLN A 53 -11.73 10.86 0.95
N HIS A 54 -11.31 12.10 1.20
CA HIS A 54 -10.63 12.52 2.41
C HIS A 54 -11.46 12.20 3.65
N ASN A 55 -12.74 12.59 3.66
CA ASN A 55 -13.63 12.36 4.80
C ASN A 55 -13.84 10.86 5.06
N LEU A 56 -13.88 10.02 4.02
CA LEU A 56 -13.90 8.56 4.19
C LEU A 56 -12.60 8.05 4.81
N ILE A 57 -11.45 8.51 4.34
CA ILE A 57 -10.14 8.13 4.91
C ILE A 57 -10.10 8.50 6.39
N VAL A 58 -10.49 9.73 6.75
CA VAL A 58 -10.55 10.18 8.16
C VAL A 58 -11.52 9.31 8.97
N LEU A 59 -12.72 9.06 8.45
CA LEU A 59 -13.72 8.23 9.12
C LEU A 59 -13.18 6.83 9.41
N ILE A 60 -12.54 6.19 8.43
CA ILE A 60 -11.94 4.84 8.58
C ILE A 60 -10.78 4.88 9.57
N LYS A 61 -9.88 5.88 9.47
CA LYS A 61 -8.72 6.04 10.38
C LYS A 61 -9.14 6.21 11.83
N SER A 62 -10.23 6.92 12.09
CA SER A 62 -10.74 7.14 13.44
C SER A 62 -11.54 5.97 14.00
N ASN A 63 -11.96 5.00 13.16
CA ASN A 63 -12.91 3.95 13.52
C ASN A 63 -12.49 2.57 12.97
N THR A 64 -11.24 2.17 13.20
CA THR A 64 -10.62 0.97 12.60
C THR A 64 -11.29 -0.34 13.00
N GLU A 65 -11.97 -0.35 14.15
CA GLU A 65 -12.66 -1.50 14.75
C GLU A 65 -14.16 -1.54 14.44
N ILE A 66 -14.67 -0.54 13.70
CA ILE A 66 -16.07 -0.49 13.31
C ILE A 66 -16.24 -1.27 12.00
N GLN A 67 -17.35 -2.02 11.91
CA GLN A 67 -17.64 -2.81 10.72
C GLN A 67 -17.93 -1.92 9.52
N ARG A 68 -17.50 -2.36 8.34
CA ARG A 68 -17.71 -1.65 7.08
C ARG A 68 -19.16 -1.21 6.86
N VAL A 69 -20.13 -2.09 7.15
CA VAL A 69 -21.56 -1.78 6.98
C VAL A 69 -22.02 -0.61 7.85
N GLN A 70 -21.49 -0.51 9.07
CA GLN A 70 -21.82 0.58 9.99
C GLN A 70 -21.20 1.89 9.49
N LEU A 71 -19.92 1.87 9.10
CA LEU A 71 -19.25 3.04 8.51
C LEU A 71 -19.93 3.54 7.24
N THR A 72 -20.33 2.60 6.37
CA THR A 72 -21.03 2.93 5.11
C THR A 72 -22.36 3.60 5.42
N THR A 73 -23.14 3.02 6.33
CA THR A 73 -24.43 3.58 6.77
C THR A 73 -24.23 4.96 7.40
N GLU A 74 -23.27 5.12 8.32
CA GLU A 74 -22.98 6.39 9.00
C GLU A 74 -22.62 7.50 8.00
N TYR A 75 -21.72 7.19 7.05
CA TYR A 75 -21.22 8.19 6.11
C TYR A 75 -22.29 8.67 5.12
N PHE A 76 -23.12 7.75 4.61
CA PHE A 76 -24.08 8.06 3.56
C PHE A 76 -25.46 8.47 4.07
N THR A 77 -25.92 7.99 5.24
CA THR A 77 -27.25 8.33 5.81
C THR A 77 -27.46 9.84 5.97
N GLY A 78 -26.43 10.60 6.37
CA GLY A 78 -26.49 12.05 6.48
C GLY A 78 -26.37 12.83 5.15
N ARG A 79 -25.95 12.16 4.07
CA ARG A 79 -25.64 12.76 2.76
C ARG A 79 -26.71 12.51 1.68
N HIS A 80 -27.68 11.63 1.93
CA HIS A 80 -28.76 11.31 0.97
C HIS A 80 -29.89 12.35 0.88
N VAL A 81 -29.78 13.52 1.51
CA VAL A 81 -30.82 14.55 1.40
C VAL A 81 -30.86 15.08 -0.04
N GLY A 82 -31.72 14.48 -0.87
CA GLY A 82 -32.02 14.91 -2.23
C GLY A 82 -31.36 14.15 -3.39
N ARG A 83 -30.56 13.09 -3.16
CA ARG A 83 -29.97 12.25 -4.25
C ARG A 83 -29.82 10.78 -3.84
N ASN A 84 -30.08 9.89 -4.79
CA ASN A 84 -29.88 8.45 -4.67
C ASN A 84 -28.45 8.09 -5.12
N THR A 85 -27.67 7.47 -4.24
CA THR A 85 -26.43 6.76 -4.60
C THR A 85 -26.74 5.29 -4.83
N VAL A 86 -25.91 4.63 -5.63
CA VAL A 86 -26.04 3.19 -5.86
C VAL A 86 -25.23 2.46 -4.78
N PRO A 87 -25.79 1.45 -4.08
CA PRO A 87 -25.07 0.72 -3.02
C PRO A 87 -23.71 0.16 -3.44
N GLU A 88 -23.54 -0.22 -4.70
CA GLU A 88 -22.25 -0.69 -5.22
C GLU A 88 -21.21 0.43 -5.36
N ASP A 89 -21.64 1.63 -5.69
CA ASP A 89 -20.74 2.78 -5.80
C ASP A 89 -20.27 3.27 -4.42
N GLU A 90 -21.13 3.15 -3.40
CA GLU A 90 -20.75 3.37 -1.99
C GLU A 90 -19.66 2.38 -1.55
N LYS A 91 -19.79 1.10 -1.93
CA LYS A 91 -18.75 0.10 -1.66
C LYS A 91 -17.46 0.46 -2.40
N LEU A 92 -17.54 0.85 -3.66
CA LEU A 92 -16.36 1.25 -4.43
C LEU A 92 -15.63 2.45 -3.78
N ALA A 93 -16.38 3.43 -3.26
CA ALA A 93 -15.83 4.58 -2.54
C ALA A 93 -14.96 4.17 -1.34
N PHE A 94 -15.44 3.21 -0.54
CA PHE A 94 -14.68 2.66 0.59
C PHE A 94 -13.44 1.87 0.13
N ASN A 95 -13.53 1.10 -0.95
CA ASN A 95 -12.38 0.39 -1.51
C ASN A 95 -11.30 1.37 -1.99
N LEU A 96 -11.71 2.48 -2.61
CA LEU A 96 -10.80 3.55 -3.03
C LEU A 96 -10.13 4.25 -1.84
N ALA A 97 -10.85 4.47 -0.74
CA ALA A 97 -10.29 5.02 0.49
C ALA A 97 -9.23 4.09 1.10
N ILE A 98 -9.49 2.78 1.17
CA ILE A 98 -8.51 1.78 1.62
C ILE A 98 -7.29 1.75 0.71
N LYS A 99 -7.50 1.73 -0.61
CA LYS A 99 -6.41 1.72 -1.58
C LYS A 99 -5.52 2.95 -1.44
N ALA A 100 -6.10 4.14 -1.32
CA ALA A 100 -5.35 5.38 -1.14
C ALA A 100 -4.57 5.40 0.18
N MET A 101 -5.15 4.85 1.26
CA MET A 101 -4.55 4.88 2.59
C MET A 101 -3.46 3.83 2.80
N LEU A 102 -3.63 2.64 2.23
CA LEU A 102 -2.79 1.46 2.55
C LEU A 102 -2.05 0.90 1.35
N MET A 103 -2.34 1.37 0.14
CA MET A 103 -1.84 0.79 -1.11
C MET A 103 -2.21 -0.69 -1.24
N ILE A 104 -3.41 -1.06 -0.77
CA ILE A 104 -3.98 -2.41 -0.86
C ILE A 104 -5.22 -2.34 -1.72
N SER A 105 -5.26 -3.09 -2.81
CA SER A 105 -6.51 -3.24 -3.57
C SER A 105 -7.42 -4.23 -2.83
N CYS A 106 -8.70 -3.90 -2.73
CA CYS A 106 -9.71 -4.81 -2.21
C CYS A 106 -10.99 -4.75 -3.06
N SER A 107 -11.71 -5.87 -3.07
CA SER A 107 -13.00 -6.03 -3.72
C SER A 107 -14.12 -6.04 -2.69
N HIS A 108 -15.35 -5.79 -3.13
CA HIS A 108 -16.55 -5.94 -2.30
C HIS A 108 -17.31 -7.24 -2.59
N GLU A 109 -16.94 -7.96 -3.65
CA GLU A 109 -17.41 -9.30 -4.02
C GLU A 109 -16.20 -10.22 -4.27
N GLU A 110 -16.43 -11.54 -4.22
CA GLU A 110 -15.42 -12.53 -4.58
C GLU A 110 -15.31 -12.62 -6.11
N PRO A 111 -14.23 -12.14 -6.74
CA PRO A 111 -14.04 -12.29 -8.17
C PRO A 111 -13.87 -13.77 -8.54
N ALA A 112 -14.64 -14.20 -9.54
CA ALA A 112 -14.54 -15.55 -10.07
C ALA A 112 -13.13 -15.81 -10.64
N GLY A 113 -12.46 -16.83 -10.13
CA GLY A 113 -11.17 -17.29 -10.64
C GLY A 113 -9.92 -16.58 -10.08
N GLU A 114 -10.08 -15.66 -9.12
CA GLU A 114 -8.92 -15.12 -8.41
C GLU A 114 -8.51 -16.09 -7.28
N ILE A 115 -7.23 -16.50 -7.28
CA ILE A 115 -6.70 -17.44 -6.29
C ILE A 115 -6.59 -16.78 -4.90
N ASP A 116 -6.63 -15.44 -4.83
CA ASP A 116 -6.43 -14.69 -3.59
C ASP A 116 -7.21 -13.36 -3.55
N PRO A 117 -8.55 -13.41 -3.50
CA PRO A 117 -9.34 -12.20 -3.47
C PRO A 117 -9.28 -11.54 -2.08
N CYS A 118 -8.69 -10.34 -2.00
CA CYS A 118 -8.80 -9.50 -0.80
C CYS A 118 -10.16 -8.82 -0.82
N VAL A 119 -11.15 -9.46 -0.18
CA VAL A 119 -12.51 -8.94 -0.11
C VAL A 119 -12.75 -8.30 1.25
N TRP A 120 -13.10 -7.02 1.26
CA TRP A 120 -13.52 -6.33 2.48
C TRP A 120 -15.03 -6.48 2.68
N ARG A 121 -15.43 -7.51 3.41
CA ARG A 121 -16.83 -7.88 3.62
C ARG A 121 -17.55 -6.89 4.54
N LYS A 122 -18.88 -6.86 4.44
CA LYS A 122 -19.75 -5.93 5.19
C LYS A 122 -19.57 -6.00 6.72
N ASN A 123 -19.31 -7.18 7.24
CA ASN A 123 -19.16 -7.47 8.67
C ASN A 123 -17.70 -7.42 9.14
N GLN A 124 -16.78 -6.98 8.28
CA GLN A 124 -15.36 -6.89 8.62
C GLN A 124 -14.97 -5.47 8.98
N THR A 125 -14.04 -5.35 9.93
CA THR A 125 -13.38 -4.08 10.26
C THR A 125 -12.24 -3.78 9.29
N ALA A 126 -11.70 -2.56 9.31
CA ALA A 126 -10.52 -2.23 8.51
C ALA A 126 -9.27 -2.99 9.01
N ARG A 127 -9.16 -3.22 10.31
CA ARG A 127 -8.07 -4.00 10.90
C ARG A 127 -8.12 -5.47 10.48
N GLU A 128 -9.30 -6.07 10.53
CA GLU A 128 -9.51 -7.46 10.07
C GLU A 128 -9.16 -7.64 8.59
N LEU A 129 -9.53 -6.68 7.74
CA LEU A 129 -9.13 -6.68 6.33
C LEU A 129 -7.62 -6.79 6.16
N VAL A 130 -6.87 -5.94 6.86
CA VAL A 130 -5.41 -5.91 6.78
C VAL A 130 -4.81 -7.19 7.35
N SER A 131 -5.31 -7.69 8.47
CA SER A 131 -4.88 -8.97 9.02
C SER A 131 -5.06 -10.09 8.00
N ILE A 132 -6.23 -10.19 7.34
CA ILE A 132 -6.50 -11.20 6.32
C ILE A 132 -5.61 -11.03 5.09
N ALA A 133 -5.38 -9.78 4.65
CA ALA A 133 -4.55 -9.48 3.49
C ALA A 133 -3.10 -9.98 3.62
N PHE A 134 -2.60 -10.14 4.85
CA PHE A 134 -1.21 -10.55 5.14
C PHE A 134 -1.09 -11.76 6.07
N ALA A 135 -2.18 -12.47 6.40
CA ALA A 135 -2.19 -13.62 7.33
C ALA A 135 -1.46 -14.88 6.81
N ARG A 136 -0.66 -14.76 5.75
CA ARG A 136 0.01 -15.90 5.12
C ARG A 136 1.32 -16.21 5.84
N GLY A 137 1.24 -17.02 6.90
CA GLY A 137 2.37 -17.82 7.34
C GLY A 137 2.60 -18.97 6.36
N HIS A 138 3.80 -19.11 5.80
CA HIS A 138 4.16 -20.33 5.09
C HIS A 138 4.67 -21.32 6.15
N PRO A 139 4.10 -22.53 6.26
CA PRO A 139 4.49 -23.49 7.30
C PRO A 139 5.99 -23.80 7.37
N SER A 140 6.70 -23.65 6.24
CA SER A 140 8.15 -23.88 6.17
C SER A 140 9.03 -22.71 6.65
N LEU A 141 8.44 -21.55 6.98
CA LEU A 141 9.15 -20.39 7.55
C LEU A 141 8.95 -20.29 9.07
N ASP A 142 7.96 -21.00 9.62
CA ASP A 142 7.68 -21.07 11.06
C ASP A 142 8.59 -22.08 11.79
N GLU A 143 9.30 -22.93 11.05
CA GLU A 143 10.34 -23.79 11.62
C GLU A 143 11.66 -23.00 11.72
N PRO A 144 12.27 -22.89 12.92
CA PRO A 144 13.56 -22.22 13.09
C PRO A 144 14.63 -23.01 12.36
N ASN A 145 14.94 -22.58 11.14
CA ASN A 145 16.01 -23.16 10.34
C ASN A 145 17.21 -22.20 10.34
N ASP A 146 18.26 -22.58 11.08
CA ASP A 146 19.50 -21.80 11.23
C ASP A 146 20.19 -21.47 9.89
N ASP A 147 19.84 -22.18 8.81
CA ASP A 147 20.40 -21.99 7.46
C ASP A 147 19.83 -20.79 6.68
N LEU A 148 18.75 -20.15 7.14
CA LEU A 148 18.13 -19.01 6.43
C LEU A 148 19.05 -17.77 6.35
N SER A 149 19.98 -17.62 7.30
CA SER A 149 20.96 -16.52 7.27
C SER A 149 21.89 -16.57 6.03
N ASN A 150 22.10 -17.76 5.46
CA ASN A 150 22.96 -17.99 4.29
C ASN A 150 22.27 -17.76 2.94
N ILE A 151 20.94 -17.57 2.90
CA ILE A 151 20.21 -17.44 1.63
C ILE A 151 20.16 -16.00 1.10
N LYS A 152 20.27 -14.99 1.97
CA LYS A 152 20.15 -13.57 1.57
C LYS A 152 21.08 -13.18 0.40
N PRO A 153 22.37 -13.60 0.37
CA PRO A 153 23.24 -13.33 -0.78
C PRO A 153 22.78 -13.99 -2.09
N ALA A 154 22.03 -15.09 -2.03
CA ALA A 154 21.45 -15.76 -3.19
C ALA A 154 20.18 -15.06 -3.71
N LEU A 155 19.47 -14.34 -2.85
CA LEU A 155 18.23 -13.63 -3.16
C LEU A 155 18.43 -12.23 -3.77
N LYS A 156 19.67 -11.78 -3.98
CA LYS A 156 19.96 -10.51 -4.66
C LYS A 156 19.27 -10.47 -6.03
N ALA A 157 18.63 -9.35 -6.36
CA ALA A 157 17.91 -9.17 -7.61
C ALA A 157 18.79 -9.43 -8.84
N THR A 158 20.08 -9.05 -8.77
CA THR A 158 21.05 -9.32 -9.84
C THR A 158 21.28 -10.81 -10.05
N ARG A 159 21.33 -11.62 -9.00
CA ARG A 159 21.45 -13.09 -9.10
C ARG A 159 20.16 -13.74 -9.56
N LEU A 160 19.02 -13.32 -9.03
CA LEU A 160 17.71 -13.80 -9.48
C LEU A 160 17.51 -13.54 -10.98
N ARG A 161 17.94 -12.37 -11.48
CA ARG A 161 17.91 -12.04 -12.90
C ARG A 161 18.90 -12.87 -13.74
N LYS A 162 20.15 -13.00 -13.27
CA LYS A 162 21.22 -13.69 -14.02
C LYS A 162 21.07 -15.22 -14.02
N VAL A 163 20.73 -15.81 -12.86
CA VAL A 163 20.72 -17.26 -12.62
C VAL A 163 19.34 -17.85 -12.80
N ALA A 164 18.33 -17.32 -12.09
CA ALA A 164 16.96 -17.82 -12.14
C ALA A 164 16.15 -17.25 -13.33
N ARG A 165 16.76 -16.37 -14.13
CA ARG A 165 16.14 -15.70 -15.29
C ARG A 165 14.85 -14.94 -14.94
N LEU A 166 14.73 -14.49 -13.69
CA LEU A 166 13.58 -13.71 -13.25
C LEU A 166 13.66 -12.27 -13.77
N SER A 167 12.51 -11.64 -13.92
CA SER A 167 12.38 -10.23 -14.23
C SER A 167 11.58 -9.52 -13.15
N PHE A 168 11.69 -8.18 -13.09
CA PHE A 168 11.09 -7.38 -12.02
C PHE A 168 10.18 -6.33 -12.60
N LYS A 169 9.01 -6.16 -11.97
CA LYS A 169 8.01 -5.16 -12.33
C LYS A 169 7.52 -4.45 -11.07
N GLY A 170 7.29 -3.14 -11.18
CA GLY A 170 6.68 -2.38 -10.08
C GLY A 170 5.20 -2.74 -9.90
N THR A 171 4.74 -2.76 -8.66
CA THR A 171 3.31 -2.82 -8.30
C THR A 171 2.95 -1.72 -7.31
N ASP A 172 1.73 -1.19 -7.46
CA ASP A 172 1.11 -0.24 -6.53
C ASP A 172 0.32 -0.96 -5.42
N ASP A 173 0.18 -2.29 -5.50
CA ASP A 173 -0.48 -3.10 -4.49
C ASP A 173 0.56 -3.78 -3.60
N LEU A 174 0.56 -3.42 -2.31
CA LEU A 174 1.49 -3.93 -1.31
C LEU A 174 1.38 -5.45 -1.14
N ARG A 175 0.18 -6.03 -1.34
CA ARG A 175 -0.03 -7.49 -1.26
C ARG A 175 0.73 -8.25 -2.35
N HIS A 176 1.04 -7.59 -3.46
CA HIS A 176 1.76 -8.20 -4.57
C HIS A 176 3.27 -8.06 -4.43
N HIS A 177 3.78 -7.50 -3.32
CA HIS A 177 5.20 -7.48 -3.05
C HIS A 177 5.77 -8.90 -3.03
N LEU A 178 6.78 -9.16 -3.87
CA LEU A 178 7.39 -10.47 -4.11
C LEU A 178 6.45 -11.54 -4.70
N ARG A 179 5.30 -11.14 -5.23
CA ARG A 179 4.44 -12.08 -5.97
C ARG A 179 5.13 -12.46 -7.28
N MET A 180 5.32 -13.75 -7.50
CA MET A 180 5.93 -14.29 -8.71
C MET A 180 4.87 -14.95 -9.60
N ASP A 181 4.78 -14.52 -10.84
CA ASP A 181 4.09 -15.28 -11.88
C ASP A 181 5.02 -16.38 -12.40
N SER A 182 4.70 -17.63 -12.08
CA SER A 182 5.50 -18.80 -12.46
C SER A 182 5.54 -19.04 -13.97
N ASN A 183 4.56 -18.54 -14.73
CA ASN A 183 4.53 -18.72 -16.17
C ASN A 183 5.48 -17.76 -16.89
N THR A 184 5.59 -16.53 -16.39
CA THR A 184 6.39 -15.47 -17.01
C THR A 184 7.74 -15.25 -16.33
N GLY A 185 7.93 -15.75 -15.11
CA GLY A 185 9.10 -15.46 -14.28
C GLY A 185 9.18 -13.99 -13.86
N VAL A 186 8.06 -13.27 -13.88
CA VAL A 186 7.97 -11.88 -13.42
C VAL A 186 7.70 -11.85 -11.93
N VAL A 187 8.55 -11.15 -11.19
CA VAL A 187 8.35 -10.84 -9.77
C VAL A 187 7.89 -9.40 -9.63
N GLU A 188 6.73 -9.21 -8.99
CA GLU A 188 6.21 -7.89 -8.66
C GLU A 188 6.89 -7.36 -7.39
N ILE A 189 7.32 -6.10 -7.44
CA ILE A 189 7.96 -5.40 -6.32
C ILE A 189 7.13 -4.17 -6.01
N PHE A 190 6.57 -4.13 -4.81
CA PHE A 190 6.02 -2.88 -4.28
C PHE A 190 7.15 -1.85 -4.18
N HIS A 191 7.09 -0.79 -4.99
CA HIS A 191 8.23 0.11 -5.18
C HIS A 191 8.08 1.46 -4.49
N HIS A 192 6.91 1.80 -3.94
CA HIS A 192 6.68 3.10 -3.28
C HIS A 192 7.36 3.16 -1.91
N THR A 193 8.69 3.22 -1.90
CA THR A 193 9.46 3.26 -0.65
C THR A 193 9.22 4.57 0.10
N ALA A 194 8.92 5.67 -0.59
CA ALA A 194 8.55 6.92 0.05
C ALA A 194 7.30 6.73 0.93
N PHE A 195 6.28 6.05 0.39
CA PHE A 195 5.05 5.71 1.13
C PHE A 195 5.37 4.91 2.42
N LEU A 196 6.17 3.85 2.32
CA LEU A 196 6.54 3.04 3.50
C LEU A 196 7.28 3.87 4.54
N LYS A 197 8.26 4.68 4.11
CA LYS A 197 9.04 5.55 5.00
C LYS A 197 8.14 6.55 5.71
N GLU A 198 7.18 7.16 5.02
CA GLU A 198 6.23 8.10 5.63
C GLU A 198 5.28 7.40 6.61
N CYS A 199 4.72 6.23 6.28
CA CYS A 199 3.94 5.44 7.23
C CYS A 199 4.75 5.12 8.51
N LEU A 200 6.04 4.79 8.35
CA LEU A 200 6.94 4.52 9.46
C LEU A 200 7.28 5.78 10.27
N LYS A 201 7.37 6.97 9.65
CA LYS A 201 7.54 8.24 10.35
C LYS A 201 6.26 8.63 11.11
N ALA A 202 5.11 8.61 10.45
CA ALA A 202 3.83 8.96 11.05
C ALA A 202 3.51 8.06 12.26
N SER A 203 3.80 6.77 12.14
CA SER A 203 3.60 5.86 13.26
C SER A 203 4.48 6.20 14.47
N LYS A 204 5.70 6.76 14.33
CA LYS A 204 6.54 7.12 15.50
C LYS A 204 5.85 7.97 16.55
N ALA A 205 5.06 8.95 16.12
CA ALA A 205 4.36 9.86 17.02
C ALA A 205 2.98 9.34 17.45
N ALA A 206 2.50 8.25 16.85
CA ALA A 206 1.16 7.74 17.06
C ALA A 206 1.03 7.02 18.41
N LYS A 207 0.02 7.40 19.19
CA LYS A 207 -0.36 6.72 20.44
C LYS A 207 -1.13 5.42 20.19
N VAL A 208 -1.72 5.30 19.01
CA VAL A 208 -2.50 4.15 18.56
C VAL A 208 -1.73 3.49 17.42
N GLU A 209 -1.76 2.16 17.38
CA GLU A 209 -1.13 1.41 16.31
C GLU A 209 -1.76 1.77 14.96
N PRO A 210 -0.95 2.12 13.93
CA PRO A 210 -1.45 2.41 12.60
C PRO A 210 -2.18 1.19 11.99
N ILE A 211 -3.11 1.45 11.06
CA ILE A 211 -3.82 0.39 10.33
C ILE A 211 -2.86 -0.50 9.54
N LEU A 212 -1.84 0.10 8.91
CA LEU A 212 -0.75 -0.64 8.29
C LEU A 212 0.24 -1.08 9.38
N PRO A 213 0.44 -2.40 9.61
CA PRO A 213 1.36 -2.88 10.62
C PRO A 213 2.77 -2.33 10.38
N ARG A 214 3.36 -1.75 11.43
CA ARG A 214 4.72 -1.18 11.36
C ARG A 214 5.74 -2.20 10.88
N GLN A 215 5.64 -3.43 11.39
CA GLN A 215 6.54 -4.53 11.06
C GLN A 215 6.49 -4.89 9.57
N LEU A 216 5.30 -4.96 8.99
CA LEU A 216 5.12 -5.23 7.56
C LEU A 216 5.82 -4.18 6.69
N ALA A 217 5.70 -2.90 7.05
CA ALA A 217 6.37 -1.82 6.33
C ALA A 217 7.90 -1.90 6.47
N LEU A 218 8.43 -2.26 7.64
CA LEU A 218 9.86 -2.49 7.87
C LEU A 218 10.39 -3.66 7.04
N GLU A 219 9.70 -4.79 7.05
CA GLU A 219 10.09 -6.00 6.31
C GLU A 219 10.04 -5.80 4.80
N THR A 220 9.00 -5.14 4.30
CA THR A 220 8.89 -4.77 2.87
C THR A 220 10.03 -3.83 2.47
N LEU A 221 10.43 -2.91 3.35
CA LEU A 221 11.54 -2.01 3.05
C LEU A 221 12.90 -2.72 3.14
N ASP A 222 13.07 -3.65 4.09
CA ASP A 222 14.27 -4.48 4.24
C ASP A 222 14.48 -5.40 3.04
N SER A 223 13.41 -6.04 2.55
CA SER A 223 13.47 -6.91 1.37
C SER A 223 13.93 -6.13 0.14
N ILE A 224 13.47 -4.89 -0.05
CA ILE A 224 13.88 -4.03 -1.17
C ILE A 224 15.34 -3.59 -0.99
N GLN A 225 15.66 -2.96 0.15
CA GLN A 225 16.90 -2.20 0.31
C GLN A 225 18.11 -3.05 0.75
N ASN A 226 17.88 -4.15 1.47
CA ASN A 226 18.95 -4.94 2.08
C ASN A 226 19.06 -6.35 1.47
N VAL A 227 17.96 -6.91 0.94
CA VAL A 227 17.94 -8.24 0.31
C VAL A 227 18.04 -8.17 -1.21
N LEU A 228 17.06 -7.57 -1.89
CA LEU A 228 16.98 -7.52 -3.35
C LEU A 228 18.01 -6.56 -3.94
N PHE A 229 18.04 -5.32 -3.47
CA PHE A 229 18.91 -4.25 -3.97
C PHE A 229 19.91 -3.81 -2.91
N HIS A 230 20.70 -4.77 -2.45
CA HIS A 230 21.79 -4.56 -1.51
C HIS A 230 22.70 -3.38 -1.96
N PRO A 231 23.36 -2.62 -1.06
CA PRO A 231 24.13 -1.41 -1.40
C PRO A 231 25.43 -1.66 -2.20
N ASP A 232 25.54 -2.76 -2.93
CA ASP A 232 26.60 -3.00 -3.91
C ASP A 232 26.30 -2.34 -5.27
N GLU A 233 27.37 -2.06 -6.03
CA GLU A 233 27.30 -1.33 -7.31
C GLU A 233 26.39 -1.99 -8.34
N ASP A 234 26.54 -3.30 -8.52
CA ASP A 234 25.72 -4.14 -9.42
C ASP A 234 24.21 -3.99 -9.15
N SER A 235 23.83 -4.07 -7.86
CA SER A 235 22.44 -3.94 -7.43
C SER A 235 21.91 -2.52 -7.59
N ARG A 236 22.74 -1.51 -7.35
CA ARG A 236 22.39 -0.09 -7.56
C ARG A 236 22.18 0.24 -9.03
N ASP A 237 23.00 -0.31 -9.92
CA ASP A 237 22.84 -0.11 -11.37
C ASP A 237 21.56 -0.76 -11.89
N LEU A 238 21.24 -1.95 -11.39
CA LEU A 238 19.95 -2.59 -11.67
C LEU A 238 18.79 -1.70 -11.19
N LEU A 239 18.84 -1.21 -9.96
CA LEU A 239 17.78 -0.38 -9.40
C LEU A 239 17.62 0.95 -10.15
N ARG A 240 18.72 1.62 -10.52
CA ARG A 240 18.69 2.82 -11.39
C ARG A 240 18.04 2.52 -12.74
N SER A 241 18.31 1.34 -13.31
CA SER A 241 17.66 0.92 -14.54
C SER A 241 16.16 0.69 -14.35
N LEU A 242 15.71 0.18 -13.20
CA LEU A 242 14.29 -0.02 -12.92
C LEU A 242 13.56 1.30 -12.68
N VAL A 243 14.19 2.26 -11.98
CA VAL A 243 13.64 3.61 -11.81
C VAL A 243 13.52 4.33 -13.16
N SER A 244 14.55 4.28 -14.00
CA SER A 244 14.55 4.97 -15.29
C SER A 244 13.69 4.31 -16.38
N LYS A 245 13.54 2.99 -16.37
CA LYS A 245 12.88 2.24 -17.48
C LYS A 245 11.59 1.53 -17.10
N ALA A 246 11.33 1.30 -15.81
CA ALA A 246 10.21 0.51 -15.33
C ALA A 246 9.35 1.26 -14.29
N ALA A 247 9.49 2.60 -14.23
CA ALA A 247 8.69 3.50 -13.40
C ALA A 247 8.70 3.18 -11.89
N PHE A 248 9.79 2.61 -11.38
CA PHE A 248 9.98 2.49 -9.94
C PHE A 248 10.08 3.88 -9.30
N ASP A 249 9.66 3.99 -8.05
CA ASP A 249 9.74 5.23 -7.26
C ASP A 249 11.22 5.68 -7.18
N PRO A 250 11.55 6.92 -7.56
CA PRO A 250 12.90 7.45 -7.39
C PRO A 250 13.43 7.35 -5.95
N ASP A 251 12.55 7.37 -4.94
CA ASP A 251 12.94 7.20 -3.53
C ASP A 251 13.57 5.83 -3.24
N CYS A 252 13.39 4.82 -4.11
CA CYS A 252 14.10 3.54 -4.01
C CYS A 252 15.62 3.74 -4.00
N LEU A 253 16.14 4.80 -4.63
CA LEU A 253 17.57 5.10 -4.69
C LEU A 253 18.11 5.74 -3.39
N VAL A 254 17.23 6.20 -2.51
CA VAL A 254 17.57 6.79 -1.21
C VAL A 254 17.74 5.66 -0.19
N LEU A 255 18.92 5.03 -0.25
CA LEU A 255 19.33 3.93 0.63
C LEU A 255 20.07 4.44 1.87
N GLY A 256 19.91 3.75 3.00
CA GLY A 256 20.73 3.95 4.20
C GLY A 256 20.24 5.02 5.18
N ASP A 257 19.46 5.99 4.74
CA ASP A 257 18.80 6.93 5.66
C ASP A 257 17.59 6.28 6.33
N ARG A 258 17.62 6.16 7.65
CA ARG A 258 16.63 5.44 8.47
C ARG A 258 16.03 6.32 9.57
N PRO A 259 15.59 7.56 9.27
CA PRO A 259 15.07 8.50 10.26
C PRO A 259 13.74 8.02 10.84
N TYR A 260 13.17 6.96 10.27
CA TYR A 260 11.93 6.32 10.66
C TYR A 260 12.12 5.09 11.57
N PHE A 261 13.33 4.65 11.91
CA PHE A 261 13.56 3.58 12.89
C PHE A 261 13.35 4.05 14.34
N ARG A 262 12.71 3.22 15.17
CA ARG A 262 12.61 3.33 16.63
C ARG A 262 13.67 2.43 17.28
N GLU A 263 13.93 2.63 18.57
CA GLU A 263 14.87 1.77 19.32
C GLU A 263 14.39 0.32 19.38
N GLU A 264 13.07 0.09 19.50
CA GLU A 264 12.48 -1.26 19.49
C GLU A 264 12.65 -2.00 18.16
N ASP A 265 12.81 -1.28 17.04
CA ASP A 265 13.00 -1.90 15.72
C ASP A 265 14.45 -2.42 15.52
N LYS A 266 15.36 -2.12 16.45
CA LYS A 266 16.76 -2.58 16.39
C LYS A 266 16.96 -4.00 16.89
N VAL A 267 15.93 -4.61 17.50
CA VAL A 267 15.95 -6.03 17.82
C VAL A 267 16.05 -6.79 16.50
N PRO A 268 17.00 -7.75 16.34
CA PRO A 268 17.14 -8.46 15.08
C PRO A 268 15.78 -9.04 14.66
N LEU A 269 15.46 -8.91 13.37
CA LEU A 269 14.23 -9.34 12.67
C LEU A 269 13.97 -10.87 12.73
N LEU A 270 14.50 -11.55 13.75
CA LEU A 270 14.38 -12.99 14.02
C LEU A 270 14.08 -13.29 15.50
N ALA A 271 13.87 -12.30 16.37
CA ALA A 271 13.67 -12.54 17.81
C ALA A 271 12.21 -12.40 18.30
N LEU A 272 11.21 -12.61 17.43
CA LEU A 272 9.81 -12.72 17.83
C LEU A 272 9.24 -14.10 17.50
N SER A 273 9.88 -15.14 18.05
CA SER A 273 9.24 -16.44 18.28
C SER A 273 9.60 -16.98 19.66
N THR A 274 9.48 -16.15 20.69
CA THR A 274 9.45 -16.63 22.07
C THR A 274 8.61 -15.66 22.89
N HIS A 275 7.29 -15.82 22.90
CA HIS A 275 6.44 -15.62 24.08
C HIS A 275 5.05 -16.16 23.78
N GLY A 276 4.96 -17.49 23.80
CA GLY A 276 3.71 -18.21 24.03
C GLY A 276 3.82 -18.97 25.34
N LEU A 277 2.86 -18.69 26.22
CA LEU A 277 2.31 -19.57 27.27
C LEU A 277 3.13 -19.78 28.55
N THR A 278 2.73 -19.04 29.58
CA THR A 278 2.36 -19.62 30.88
C THR A 278 0.97 -19.11 31.25
#